data_AF-A0A382WI56-F1
#
_entry.id   AF-A0A382WI56-F1
#
_cell.length_a   1.000
_cell.length_b   1.000
_cell.length_c   1.000
_cell.angle_alpha   90.00
_cell.angle_beta   90.00
_cell.angle_gamma   90.00
#
_symmetry.space_group_name_H-M   'P 1'
#
loop_
_entity.id
_entity.type
_entity.pdbx_description
1 polymer ?
#
loop_
_entity_poly.entity_id
_entity_poly.type
_entity_poly.pdbx_seq_one_letter_code
_entity_poly.pdbx_strand_id
1 'polypeptide(L)' 'MTKKIELSSTIHLLGEILGNVIKEQEGLSIFNKIERIRSLSKSSRGRNKKIIKESFNKLKSEISK' A
#
# COMPACT_ATOMS: atom_id res chain seq x y z
N MET A 1 -6.75 -23.56 11.48
CA MET A 1 -6.80 -22.15 11.91
C MET A 1 -5.40 -21.55 12.06
N THR A 2 -4.44 -22.32 12.62
CA THR A 2 -3.00 -22.00 12.76
C THR A 2 -2.31 -21.52 11.46
N LYS A 3 -2.44 -22.26 10.34
CA LYS A 3 -1.82 -21.86 9.05
C LYS A 3 -2.18 -20.45 8.54
N LYS A 4 -3.39 -19.96 8.82
CA LYS A 4 -3.83 -18.62 8.37
C LYS A 4 -3.16 -17.52 9.20
N ILE A 5 -2.96 -17.77 10.49
CA ILE A 5 -2.26 -16.86 11.41
C ILE A 5 -0.78 -16.78 11.03
N GLU A 6 -0.16 -17.93 10.76
CA GLU A 6 1.22 -18.03 10.29
C GLU A 6 1.43 -17.22 9.00
N LEU A 7 0.58 -17.43 7.98
CA LEU A 7 0.68 -16.68 6.72
C LEU A 7 0.56 -15.17 6.92
N SER A 8 -0.40 -14.72 7.74
CA SER A 8 -0.60 -13.29 8.02
C SER A 8 0.62 -12.70 8.74
N SER A 9 1.19 -13.43 9.70
CA SER A 9 2.37 -12.98 10.44
C SER A 9 3.61 -12.88 9.55
N THR A 10 3.83 -13.86 8.66
CA THR A 10 4.94 -13.84 7.71
C THR A 10 4.82 -12.67 6.73
N ILE A 11 3.62 -12.44 6.18
CA ILE A 11 3.37 -11.30 5.28
C ILE A 11 3.63 -9.97 5.99
N HIS A 12 3.23 -9.85 7.26
CA HIS A 12 3.46 -8.65 8.05
C HIS A 12 4.96 -8.37 8.24
N LEU A 13 5.70 -9.38 8.70
CA LEU A 13 7.14 -9.30 8.89
C LEU A 13 7.88 -8.92 7.60
N LEU A 14 7.53 -9.56 6.48
CA LEU A 14 8.12 -9.22 5.18
C LEU A 14 7.79 -7.78 4.75
N GLY A 15 6.58 -7.31 5.04
CA GLY A 15 6.17 -5.93 4.77
C GLY A 15 6.96 -4.91 5.60
N GLU A 16 7.24 -5.20 6.87
CA GLU A 16 8.07 -4.34 7.72
C GLU A 16 9.51 -4.27 7.24
N ILE A 17 10.11 -5.42 6.93
CA ILE A 17 11.49 -5.49 6.41
C ILE A 17 11.59 -4.69 5.11
N LEU A 18 10.69 -4.93 4.15
CA LEU A 18 10.66 -4.19 2.89
C LEU A 18 10.50 -2.68 3.11
N GLY A 19 9.60 -2.28 4.02
CA GLY A 19 9.38 -0.87 4.33
C GLY A 19 10.63 -0.19 4.91
N ASN A 20 11.40 -0.91 5.73
CA ASN A 20 12.66 -0.39 6.27
C ASN A 20 13.74 -0.28 5.19
N VAL A 21 13.89 -1.30 4.34
CA VAL A 21 14.84 -1.29 3.21
C VAL A 21 14.56 -0.11 2.26
N ILE A 22 13.29 0.16 1.93
CA ILE A 22 12.92 1.29 1.07
C ILE A 22 13.28 2.63 1.71
N LYS A 23 13.02 2.80 3.01
CA LYS A 23 13.37 4.05 3.72
C LYS A 23 14.88 4.28 3.73
N GLU A 24 15.67 3.22 3.87
CA GLU A 24 17.13 3.29 3.92
C GLU A 24 17.73 3.58 2.55
N GLN A 25 17.26 2.91 1.49
CA GLN A 25 17.85 3.01 0.14
C GLN A 25 17.32 4.20 -0.66
N GLU A 26 16.00 4.46 -0.59
CA GLU A 26 15.31 5.43 -1.45
C GLU A 26 14.79 6.65 -0.68
N GLY A 27 14.93 6.64 0.64
CA GLY A 27 14.49 7.71 1.53
C GLY A 27 12.99 7.72 1.81
N LEU A 28 12.60 8.62 2.73
CA LEU A 28 11.23 8.68 3.24
C LEU A 28 10.22 9.18 2.20
N SER A 29 10.65 9.99 1.23
CA SER A 29 9.77 10.53 0.17
C SER A 29 9.17 9.41 -0.69
N ILE A 30 10.03 8.49 -1.16
CA ILE A 30 9.62 7.34 -1.96
C ILE A 30 8.74 6.38 -1.16
N PHE A 31 9.15 6.06 0.07
CA PHE A 31 8.34 5.24 0.99
C PHE A 31 6.93 5.81 1.18
N ASN A 32 6.81 7.12 1.45
CA ASN A 32 5.52 7.77 1.66
C ASN A 32 4.64 7.73 0.40
N LYS A 33 5.22 7.89 -0.79
CA LYS A 33 4.49 7.79 -2.07
C LYS A 33 3.92 6.38 -2.26
N ILE A 34 4.71 5.35 -1.98
CA ILE A 34 4.28 3.94 -2.03
C ILE A 34 3.15 3.67 -1.04
N GLU A 35 3.30 4.09 0.22
CA GLU A 35 2.29 3.88 1.25
C GLU A 35 0.97 4.60 0.93
N ARG A 36 1.03 5.78 0.31
CA ARG A 36 -0.15 6.50 -0.16
C ARG A 36 -0.88 5.75 -1.27
N ILE A 37 -0.16 5.22 -2.26
CA ILE A 37 -0.71 4.38 -3.33
C ILE A 37 -1.37 3.13 -2.73
N ARG A 38 -0.70 2.45 -1.79
CA ARG A 38 -1.23 1.28 -1.08
C ARG A 38 -2.52 1.59 -0.33
N SER A 39 -2.54 2.69 0.43
CA SER A 39 -3.72 3.12 1.20
C SER A 39 -4.92 3.39 0.29
N LEU A 40 -4.74 4.22 -0.75
CA LEU A 40 -5.79 4.52 -1.72
C LEU A 40 -6.33 3.26 -2.41
N SER A 41 -5.44 2.33 -2.76
CA SER A 41 -5.80 1.05 -3.38
C SER A 41 -6.56 0.14 -2.42
N LYS A 42 -6.16 0.09 -1.14
CA LYS A 42 -6.89 -0.68 -0.13
C LYS A 42 -8.28 -0.10 0.11
N SER A 43 -8.38 1.22 0.20
CA SER A 43 -9.65 1.92 0.44
C SER A 43 -10.63 1.79 -0.72
N SER A 44 -10.20 1.48 -1.95
CA SER A 44 -11.13 1.32 -3.09
C SER A 44 -11.80 -0.06 -3.14
N ARG A 45 -11.16 -1.10 -2.56
CA ARG A 45 -11.65 -2.48 -2.61
C ARG A 45 -13.02 -2.62 -1.92
N GLY A 46 -13.96 -3.29 -2.58
CA GLY A 46 -15.30 -3.58 -2.07
C GLY A 46 -16.25 -2.38 -2.00
N ARG A 47 -15.85 -1.20 -2.51
CA ARG A 47 -16.70 0.00 -2.54
C ARG A 47 -17.38 0.18 -3.91
N ASN A 48 -18.41 1.03 -3.92
CA ASN A 48 -19.22 1.29 -5.10
C ASN A 48 -18.38 1.95 -6.23
N LYS A 49 -18.75 1.72 -7.50
CA LYS A 49 -17.94 2.11 -8.69
C LYS A 49 -17.49 3.58 -8.70
N LYS A 50 -18.33 4.49 -8.20
CA LYS A 50 -18.01 5.93 -8.09
C LYS A 50 -16.80 6.20 -7.19
N ILE A 51 -16.75 5.54 -6.03
CA ILE A 51 -15.68 5.71 -5.04
C ILE A 51 -14.36 5.10 -5.55
N ILE A 52 -14.45 3.98 -6.28
CA ILE A 52 -13.29 3.38 -6.96
C ILE A 52 -12.71 4.36 -7.98
N LYS A 53 -13.56 4.96 -8.82
CA LYS A 53 -13.14 5.94 -9.84
C LYS A 53 -12.47 7.18 -9.22
N GLU A 54 -13.03 7.72 -8.15
CA GLU A 54 -12.44 8.86 -7.42
C GLU A 54 -11.09 8.50 -6.78
N SER A 55 -10.98 7.31 -6.19
CA SER A 55 -9.73 6.82 -5.60
C SER A 55 -8.65 6.59 -6.66
N PHE A 56 -9.04 6.05 -7.83
CA PHE A 56 -8.16 5.84 -8.97
C PHE A 56 -7.67 7.16 -9.59
N ASN A 57 -8.54 8.17 -9.72
CA ASN A 57 -8.14 9.48 -10.22
C ASN A 57 -7.13 10.17 -9.28
N LYS A 58 -7.35 10.08 -7.96
CA LYS A 58 -6.36 10.53 -6.96
C LYS A 58 -5.03 9.80 -7.12
N LEU A 59 -5.07 8.46 -7.24
CA LEU A 59 -3.88 7.63 -7.47
C LEU A 59 -3.10 8.07 -8.71
N LYS A 60 -3.80 8.27 -9.84
CA LYS A 60 -3.20 8.70 -11.11
C LYS A 60 -2.50 10.05 -10.98
N SER A 61 -3.10 11.01 -10.26
CA SER A 61 -2.47 12.31 -10.02
C SER A 61 -1.24 12.25 -9.11
N GLU A 62 -1.19 11.30 -8.16
CA GLU A 62 -0.01 11.12 -7.29
C GLU A 62 1.14 10.43 -8.03
N ILE A 63 0.84 9.51 -8.94
CA ILE A 63 1.85 8.81 -9.75
C ILE A 63 2.44 9.73 -10.83
N SER A 64 1.61 10.57 -11.44
CA SER A 64 2.00 11.43 -12.57
C SER A 64 2.68 12.75 -12.17
N LYS A 65 2.81 13.02 -10.87
CA LYS A 65 3.65 14.09 -10.30
C LYS A 65 5.03 13.52 -9.95
#